data_AF-A0A316BNS2-F1
#
_entry.id   AF-A0A316BNS2-F1
#
_cell.length_a   1.000
_cell.length_b   1.000
_cell.length_c   1.000
_cell.angle_alpha   90.00
_cell.angle_beta   90.00
_cell.angle_gamma   90.00
#
_symmetry.space_group_name_H-M   'P 1'
#
loop_
_entity.id
_entity.type
_entity.pdbx_description
1 polymer ?
#
loop_
_entity_poly.entity_id
_entity_poly.type
_entity_poly.pdbx_seq_one_letter_code
_entity_poly.pdbx_strand_id
1 'polypeptide(L)'
;MTDTLANFIQIDGKKITGNIATLSFDIDVTGEPVTSDNEKAPKYRLFAQSPRGRRVEVGGIWERLNADDKPYLALTLNTGHSRWYANLGRYPGQDDETLMAVIPNDYLNSERRS
;
A
#
# COMPACT_ATOMS: atom_id res chain seq x y z
N MET A 1 -8.71 -16.86 -1.49
CA MET A 1 -7.44 -17.55 -1.82
C MET A 1 -6.37 -16.50 -2.06
N THR A 2 -5.91 -15.84 -1.00
CA THR A 2 -4.80 -14.86 -1.05
C THR A 2 -3.51 -15.43 -0.44
N ASP A 3 -3.57 -16.62 0.15
CA ASP A 3 -2.48 -17.23 0.94
C ASP A 3 -1.21 -17.54 0.14
N THR A 4 -1.24 -17.40 -1.19
CA THR A 4 -0.08 -17.57 -2.08
C THR A 4 0.35 -16.28 -2.77
N LEU A 5 -0.35 -15.17 -2.52
CA LEU A 5 -0.05 -13.88 -3.14
C LEU A 5 0.88 -13.08 -2.24
N ALA A 6 1.88 -12.45 -2.84
CA ALA A 6 2.71 -11.44 -2.20
C ALA A 6 2.44 -10.08 -2.84
N ASN A 7 2.80 -9.02 -2.11
CA ASN A 7 2.72 -7.63 -2.61
C ASN A 7 1.33 -7.25 -3.10
N PHE A 8 0.35 -7.35 -2.20
CA PHE A 8 -1.03 -6.98 -2.47
C PHE A 8 -1.63 -6.16 -1.33
N ILE A 9 -2.62 -5.35 -1.68
CA ILE A 9 -3.55 -4.70 -0.75
C ILE A 9 -4.95 -5.03 -1.22
N GLN A 10 -5.77 -5.62 -0.36
CA GLN A 10 -7.19 -5.77 -0.58
C GLN A 10 -7.95 -4.64 0.14
N ILE A 11 -8.81 -3.95 -0.60
CA ILE A 11 -9.65 -2.85 -0.12
C ILE A 11 -11.11 -3.28 -0.21
N ASP A 12 -11.61 -3.93 0.84
CA ASP A 12 -12.99 -4.37 0.93
C ASP A 12 -13.80 -3.40 1.82
N GLY A 13 -14.36 -2.37 1.18
CA GLY A 13 -15.06 -1.29 1.85
C GLY A 13 -14.15 -0.52 2.82
N LYS A 14 -14.32 -0.74 4.12
CA LYS A 14 -13.49 -0.11 5.18
C LYS A 14 -12.37 -1.02 5.68
N LYS A 15 -12.32 -2.27 5.23
CA LYS A 15 -11.34 -3.25 5.68
C LYS A 15 -10.17 -3.26 4.71
N ILE A 16 -8.98 -3.04 5.25
CA ILE A 16 -7.72 -3.18 4.50
C ILE A 16 -6.96 -4.38 5.06
N THR A 17 -6.57 -5.29 4.18
CA THR A 17 -5.65 -6.39 4.47
C THR A 17 -4.64 -6.53 3.33
N GLY A 18 -3.43 -6.96 3.63
CA GLY A 18 -2.45 -7.18 2.58
C GLY A 18 -1.14 -7.73 3.09
N ASN A 19 -0.25 -8.00 2.14
CA ASN A 19 1.13 -8.39 2.38
C ASN A 19 2.05 -7.49 1.56
N ILE A 20 3.15 -7.05 2.16
CA ILE A 20 4.19 -6.27 1.50
C ILE A 20 5.53 -6.94 1.80
N ALA A 21 6.14 -7.49 0.74
CA ALA A 21 7.34 -8.29 0.81
C ALA A 21 8.43 -7.74 -0.12
N THR A 22 9.61 -7.57 0.45
CA THR A 22 10.86 -7.20 -0.21
C THR A 22 11.96 -8.16 0.25
N LEU A 23 13.15 -8.05 -0.32
CA LEU A 23 14.30 -8.83 0.18
C LEU A 23 14.70 -8.46 1.62
N SER A 24 14.30 -7.28 2.12
CA SER A 24 14.72 -6.78 3.43
C SER A 24 13.65 -6.93 4.51
N PHE A 25 12.38 -7.06 4.14
CA PHE A 25 11.26 -7.23 5.06
C PHE A 25 10.08 -7.90 4.37
N ASP A 26 9.31 -8.65 5.14
CA ASP A 26 8.06 -9.27 4.72
C ASP A 26 7.06 -9.10 5.86
N ILE A 27 6.00 -8.32 5.61
CA ILE A 27 5.02 -7.97 6.63
C ILE A 27 3.60 -8.07 6.11
N ASP A 28 2.73 -8.61 6.94
CA ASP A 28 1.30 -8.44 6.81
C ASP A 28 0.90 -7.06 7.31
N VAL A 29 -0.01 -6.42 6.57
CA VAL A 29 -0.57 -5.14 6.90
C VAL A 29 -2.09 -5.22 7.02
N THR A 30 -2.61 -4.45 7.97
CA THR A 30 -4.03 -4.15 8.11
C THR A 30 -4.22 -2.65 8.03
N GLY A 31 -5.44 -2.17 7.84
CA GLY A 31 -5.67 -0.74 7.80
C GLY A 31 -7.08 -0.32 8.18
N GLU A 32 -7.19 0.97 8.48
CA GLU A 32 -8.42 1.62 8.92
C GLU A 32 -8.62 2.91 8.12
N PRO A 33 -9.86 3.26 7.75
CA PRO A 33 -10.15 4.51 7.06
C PRO A 33 -9.89 5.71 7.96
N VAL A 34 -9.47 6.81 7.34
CA VAL A 34 -9.31 8.10 8.00
C VAL A 34 -10.45 9.01 7.58
N THR A 35 -11.16 9.54 8.57
CA THR A 35 -12.13 10.62 8.36
C THR A 35 -11.40 11.95 8.57
N SER A 36 -11.28 12.76 7.51
CA SER A 36 -10.67 14.08 7.58
C SER A 36 -11.23 14.98 6.48
N ASP A 37 -11.43 16.26 6.81
CA ASP A 37 -11.83 17.29 5.83
C ASP A 37 -10.62 17.82 5.02
N ASN A 38 -9.40 17.38 5.36
CA ASN A 38 -8.20 17.74 4.63
C ASN A 38 -8.01 16.78 3.44
N GLU A 39 -8.14 17.28 2.22
CA GLU A 39 -7.94 16.51 0.98
C GLU A 39 -6.56 15.86 0.87
N LYS A 40 -5.54 16.39 1.57
CA LYS A 40 -4.18 15.85 1.57
C LYS A 40 -3.97 14.75 2.62
N ALA A 41 -4.96 14.47 3.46
CA ALA A 41 -4.90 13.40 4.45
C ALA A 41 -4.81 12.02 3.77
N PRO A 42 -4.21 11.02 4.42
CA PRO A 42 -4.35 9.65 3.97
C PRO A 42 -5.83 9.26 3.96
N LYS A 43 -6.23 8.40 3.01
CA LYS A 43 -7.54 7.74 3.02
C LYS A 43 -7.58 6.60 4.03
N TYR A 44 -6.45 5.93 4.23
CA TYR A 44 -6.30 4.81 5.17
C TYR A 44 -4.98 4.91 5.94
N ARG A 45 -5.01 4.55 7.22
CA ARG A 45 -3.80 4.27 8.02
C ARG A 45 -3.48 2.78 7.93
N LEU A 46 -2.21 2.45 7.85
CA LEU A 46 -1.72 1.08 7.77
C LEU A 46 -1.02 0.69 9.07
N PHE A 47 -1.25 -0.54 9.49
CA PHE A 47 -0.72 -1.12 10.71
C PHE A 47 -0.09 -2.48 10.42
N ALA A 48 1.01 -2.79 11.10
CA ALA A 48 1.65 -4.10 11.09
C ALA A 48 1.91 -4.58 12.53
N GLN A 49 2.38 -5.81 12.68
CA GLN A 49 2.86 -6.31 13.96
C GLN A 49 4.37 -6.12 14.08
N SER A 50 4.80 -5.50 15.18
CA SER A 50 6.22 -5.53 15.57
C SER A 50 6.69 -6.96 15.90
N PRO A 51 8.00 -7.23 16.00
CA PRO A 51 8.53 -8.54 16.40
C PRO A 51 8.00 -9.07 17.75
N ARG A 52 7.44 -8.20 18.59
CA ARG A 52 6.81 -8.55 19.87
C ARG A 52 5.28 -8.67 19.78
N GLY A 53 4.70 -8.72 18.59
CA GLY A 53 3.26 -8.85 18.36
C GLY A 53 2.45 -7.57 18.64
N ARG A 54 3.09 -6.42 18.89
CA ARG A 54 2.37 -5.16 19.10
C ARG A 54 1.94 -4.57 17.77
N ARG A 55 0.67 -4.16 17.68
CA ARG A 55 0.14 -3.37 16.56
C ARG A 55 0.83 -2.00 16.54
N VAL A 56 1.45 -1.67 15.42
CA VAL A 56 2.14 -0.40 15.18
C VAL A 56 1.64 0.21 13.89
N GLU A 57 1.41 1.52 13.89
CA GLU A 57 1.15 2.24 12.65
C GLU A 57 2.45 2.33 11.86
N VAL A 58 2.41 1.85 10.62
CA VAL A 58 3.58 1.78 9.74
C VAL A 58 3.45 2.73 8.56
N GLY A 59 2.28 3.33 8.32
CA GLY A 59 2.13 4.23 7.18
C GLY A 59 0.68 4.45 6.80
N GLY A 60 0.45 4.66 5.50
CA GLY A 60 -0.89 4.95 5.00
C GLY A 60 -1.03 4.75 3.50
N ILE A 61 -2.26 4.93 3.05
CA ILE A 61 -2.65 4.99 1.64
C ILE A 61 -3.25 6.37 1.39
N TRP A 62 -2.76 7.05 0.36
CA TRP A 62 -3.22 8.35 -0.11
C TRP A 62 -3.85 8.22 -1.48
N GLU A 63 -4.87 9.02 -1.74
CA GLU A 63 -5.32 9.30 -3.10
C GLU A 63 -4.54 10.51 -3.63
N ARG A 64 -4.03 10.39 -4.85
CA ARG A 64 -3.24 11.42 -5.53
C ARG A 64 -3.74 11.55 -6.96
N LEU A 65 -3.42 12.67 -7.60
CA LEU A 65 -3.68 12.89 -9.03
C LEU A 65 -2.39 12.75 -9.81
N ASN A 66 -2.45 12.11 -10.98
CA ASN A 66 -1.33 12.06 -11.93
C ASN A 66 -1.28 13.34 -12.79
N ALA A 67 -0.39 13.39 -13.78
CA ALA A 67 -0.24 14.56 -14.66
C ALA A 67 -1.46 14.85 -15.54
N ASP A 68 -2.35 13.88 -15.72
CA ASP A 68 -3.61 14.00 -16.47
C ASP A 68 -4.83 14.18 -15.54
N ASP A 69 -4.60 14.58 -14.28
CA ASP A 69 -5.62 14.72 -13.24
C ASP A 69 -6.43 13.45 -12.94
N LYS A 70 -5.88 12.26 -13.26
CA LYS A 70 -6.52 10.98 -12.95
C LYS A 70 -6.11 10.51 -11.55
N PRO A 71 -7.08 10.07 -10.72
CA PRO A 71 -6.78 9.58 -9.38
C PRO A 71 -6.02 8.26 -9.41
N TYR A 72 -5.08 8.11 -8.49
CA TYR A 72 -4.40 6.86 -8.19
C TYR A 72 -4.12 6.75 -6.69
N LEU A 73 -3.93 5.51 -6.22
CA LEU A 73 -3.59 5.27 -4.83
C LEU A 73 -2.08 5.13 -4.67
N ALA A 74 -1.52 5.92 -3.77
CA ALA A 74 -0.13 5.87 -3.35
C ALA A 74 -0.03 5.32 -1.94
N LEU A 75 0.99 4.52 -1.67
CA LEU A 75 1.27 3.90 -0.39
C LEU A 75 2.63 4.40 0.11
N THR A 76 2.70 4.71 1.42
CA THR A 76 3.98 5.00 2.09
C THR A 76 4.07 4.18 3.36
N LEU A 77 5.22 3.56 3.59
CA LEU A 77 5.57 2.87 4.83
C LEU A 77 6.80 3.51 5.49
N ASN A 78 6.87 3.45 6.81
CA ASN A 78 8.06 3.65 7.59
C ASN A 78 8.61 2.28 7.98
N THR A 79 9.80 1.94 7.47
CA THR A 79 10.45 0.65 7.71
C THR A 79 11.33 0.66 8.97
N GLY A 80 11.37 1.76 9.71
CA GLY A 80 12.30 2.01 10.81
C GLY A 80 13.64 2.60 10.36
N HIS A 81 14.03 2.43 9.09
CA HIS A 81 15.26 2.98 8.52
C HIS A 81 15.02 4.10 7.51
N SER A 82 13.94 3.99 6.73
CA SER A 82 13.58 4.97 5.72
C SER A 82 12.08 4.92 5.43
N ARG A 83 11.60 5.91 4.67
CA ARG A 83 10.29 5.83 4.04
C ARG A 83 10.38 5.01 2.77
N TRP A 84 9.49 4.05 2.64
CA TRP A 84 9.32 3.24 1.45
C TRP A 84 8.02 3.63 0.75
N TYR A 85 8.05 3.70 -0.58
CA TYR A 85 6.96 4.23 -1.39
C TYR A 85 6.56 3.25 -2.47
N ALA A 86 5.26 3.11 -2.68
CA ALA A 86 4.70 2.30 -3.75
C ALA A 86 3.43 2.96 -4.29
N ASN A 87 3.02 2.54 -5.48
CA ASN A 87 1.68 2.81 -6.01
C ASN A 87 0.85 1.54 -5.96
N LEU A 88 -0.47 1.69 -5.88
CA LEU A 88 -1.39 0.56 -6.01
C LEU A 88 -1.98 0.54 -7.41
N GLY A 89 -1.91 -0.62 -8.06
CA GLY A 89 -2.51 -0.87 -9.36
C GLY A 89 -3.41 -2.10 -9.31
N ARG A 90 -4.17 -2.36 -10.38
CA ARG A 90 -4.96 -3.59 -10.49
C ARG A 90 -4.05 -4.81 -10.36
N TYR A 91 -4.43 -5.80 -9.55
CA TYR A 91 -3.65 -7.03 -9.45
C TYR A 91 -3.71 -7.83 -10.76
N PRO A 92 -2.58 -8.19 -11.39
CA PRO A 92 -2.58 -8.88 -12.67
C PRO A 92 -3.24 -10.25 -12.61
N GLY A 93 -4.03 -10.59 -13.63
CA GLY A 93 -4.66 -11.92 -13.75
C GLY A 93 -5.73 -12.22 -12.71
N GLN A 94 -6.25 -11.19 -12.04
CA GLN A 94 -7.35 -11.30 -11.09
C GLN A 94 -8.53 -10.45 -11.55
N ASP A 95 -9.74 -11.00 -11.40
CA ASP A 95 -11.00 -10.30 -11.69
C ASP A 95 -11.50 -9.49 -10.50
N ASP A 96 -10.89 -9.66 -9.33
CA ASP A 96 -11.22 -8.93 -8.11
C ASP A 96 -10.67 -7.50 -8.14
N GLU A 97 -11.55 -6.52 -8.37
CA GLU A 97 -11.20 -5.09 -8.37
C GLU A 97 -10.82 -4.56 -6.98
N THR A 98 -11.17 -5.27 -5.91
CA THR A 98 -10.76 -4.90 -4.55
C THR A 98 -9.31 -5.29 -4.26
N LEU A 99 -8.74 -6.20 -5.07
CA LEU A 99 -7.39 -6.70 -4.93
C LEU A 99 -6.43 -5.88 -5.79
N MET A 100 -5.54 -5.16 -5.11
CA MET A 100 -4.58 -4.26 -5.72
C MET A 100 -3.17 -4.84 -5.60
N ALA A 101 -2.37 -4.76 -6.66
CA ALA A 101 -0.94 -5.00 -6.59
C ALA A 101 -0.23 -3.83 -5.93
N VAL A 102 0.76 -4.13 -5.10
CA VAL A 102 1.70 -3.14 -4.55
C VAL A 102 2.88 -3.06 -5.51
N ILE A 103 3.07 -1.90 -6.13
CA ILE A 103 4.11 -1.65 -7.15
C ILE A 103 5.13 -0.68 -6.56
N PRO A 104 6.30 -1.16 -6.12
CA PRO A 104 7.30 -0.30 -5.48
C PRO A 104 7.85 0.74 -6.46
N ASN A 105 8.04 1.98 -5.98
CA ASN A 105 8.38 3.11 -6.85
C ASN A 105 9.81 3.04 -7.43
N ASP A 106 10.70 2.26 -6.82
CA ASP A 106 12.02 1.94 -7.37
C ASP A 106 11.93 1.15 -8.69
N TYR A 107 10.92 0.28 -8.86
CA TYR A 107 10.64 -0.33 -10.18
C TYR A 107 10.18 0.71 -11.20
N LEU A 108 9.26 1.60 -10.83
CA LEU A 108 8.71 2.62 -11.74
C LEU A 108 9.73 3.67 -12.17
N ASN A 109 10.68 4.01 -11.29
CA ASN A 109 11.72 4.99 -11.60
C ASN A 109 12.88 4.39 -12.41
N SER A 110 13.04 3.06 -12.41
CA SER A 110 14.03 2.39 -13.26
C SER A 110 13.70 2.53 -14.74
N GLU A 111 12.42 2.45 -15.11
CA GLU A 111 11.95 2.58 -16.50
C GLU A 111 11.96 4.03 -17.02
N ARG A 112 12.02 5.04 -16.13
CA ARG A 112 12.11 6.45 -16.51
C ARG A 112 13.55 6.95 -16.74
N ARG A 113 14.54 6.11 -16.43
CA ARG A 113 15.97 6.44 -16.57
C ARG A 113 16.65 5.70 -17.73
N SER A 114 15.93 4.83 -18.44
CA SER A 114 16.34 4.24 -19.72
C SER A 114 15.81 5.08 -20.89
#